data_AF-A0A920W1J9-F1
#
_entry.id   AF-A0A920W1J9-F1
#
_cell.length_a   1.000
_cell.length_b   1.000
_cell.length_c   1.000
_cell.angle_alpha   90.00
_cell.angle_beta   90.00
_cell.angle_gamma   90.00
#
_symmetry.space_group_name_H-M   'P 1'
#
loop_
_entity.id
_entity.type
_entity.pdbx_description
1 polymer ?
#
loop_
_entity_poly.entity_id
_entity_poly.type
_entity_poly.pdbx_seq_one_letter_code
_entity_poly.pdbx_strand_id
1 'polypeptide(L)'
;MDKGFRHPRVDVPGSKMKTRIVEILKDEGYIKNFRHYEDGKQGILRVYLKYQNDEPVIRGIKRVSKPGRRNYVGRERSRRF
;
A
#
# COMPACT_ATOMS: atom_id res chain seq x y z
N MET A 1 15.84 -21.25 -0.73
CA MET A 1 14.58 -21.50 0.01
C MET A 1 14.39 -20.36 0.99
N ASP A 2 13.80 -19.26 0.52
CA ASP A 2 13.60 -18.06 1.34
C ASP A 2 12.47 -18.33 2.34
N LYS A 3 12.79 -18.30 3.65
CA LYS A 3 11.78 -18.25 4.70
C LYS A 3 10.95 -16.99 4.47
N GLY A 4 9.73 -17.15 3.96
CA GLY A 4 8.79 -16.05 3.75
C GLY A 4 8.46 -15.38 5.09
N PHE A 5 9.08 -14.24 5.37
CA PHE A 5 8.80 -13.47 6.57
C PHE A 5 7.37 -12.91 6.48
N ARG A 6 6.45 -13.54 7.21
CA ARG A 6 5.06 -13.09 7.36
C ARG A 6 5.01 -11.96 8.38
N HIS A 7 5.18 -10.73 7.91
CA HIS A 7 5.11 -9.56 8.76
C HIS A 7 3.63 -9.24 9.10
N PRO A 8 3.25 -9.11 10.37
CA PRO A 8 1.88 -8.72 10.73
C PRO A 8 1.59 -7.25 10.38
N ARG A 9 2.65 -6.44 10.23
CA ARG A 9 2.58 -5.00 9.96
C ARG A 9 3.86 -4.47 9.33
N VAL A 10 3.77 -3.31 8.71
CA VAL A 10 4.90 -2.53 8.18
C VAL A 10 4.73 -1.07 8.56
N ASP A 11 5.81 -0.41 8.96
CA ASP A 11 5.84 1.01 9.27
C ASP A 11 6.55 1.76 8.13
N VAL A 12 5.93 2.84 7.66
CA VAL A 12 6.50 3.71 6.61
C VAL A 12 6.38 5.18 7.01
N PRO A 13 7.25 6.07 6.50
CA PRO A 13 7.10 7.51 6.73
C PRO A 13 5.74 8.02 6.25
N GLY A 14 5.09 8.82 7.08
CA GLY A 14 3.83 9.47 6.78
C GLY A 14 3.90 10.35 5.54
N SER A 15 2.83 10.34 4.76
CA SER A 15 2.67 11.17 3.56
C SER A 15 1.21 11.15 3.15
N LYS A 16 0.64 12.31 2.79
CA LYS A 16 -0.75 12.43 2.30
C LYS A 16 -1.06 11.41 1.19
N MET A 17 -0.14 11.25 0.24
CA MET A 17 -0.30 10.30 -0.86
C MET A 17 -0.32 8.84 -0.37
N LYS A 18 0.57 8.46 0.56
CA LYS A 18 0.58 7.10 1.11
C LYS A 18 -0.67 6.82 1.92
N THR A 19 -1.15 7.79 2.70
CA THR A 19 -2.39 7.69 3.47
C THR A 19 -3.58 7.40 2.55
N ARG A 20 -3.74 8.16 1.46
CA ARG A 20 -4.81 7.91 0.48
C ARG A 20 -4.71 6.52 -0.18
N ILE A 21 -3.49 6.07 -0.50
CA ILE A 21 -3.29 4.72 -1.06
C ILE A 21 -3.75 3.65 -0.06
N VAL A 22 -3.37 3.74 1.21
CA VAL A 22 -3.75 2.73 2.20
C VAL A 22 -5.23 2.80 2.60
N GLU A 23 -5.86 3.97 2.52
CA GLU A 23 -7.32 4.11 2.62
C GLU A 23 -8.01 3.26 1.55
N ILE A 24 -7.66 3.44 0.28
CA ILE A 24 -8.21 2.65 -0.83
C ILE A 24 -7.95 1.15 -0.63
N LEU A 25 -6.72 0.77 -0.25
CA LEU A 25 -6.40 -0.64 0.01
C LEU A 25 -7.20 -1.25 1.17
N LYS A 26 -7.59 -0.44 2.16
CA LYS A 26 -8.44 -0.87 3.27
C LYS A 26 -9.88 -1.06 2.78
N ASP A 27 -10.41 -0.09 2.04
CA ASP A 27 -11.79 -0.08 1.56
C ASP A 27 -12.04 -1.25 0.59
N GLU A 28 -11.06 -1.56 -0.27
CA GLU A 28 -11.06 -2.74 -1.16
C GLU A 28 -10.72 -4.05 -0.43
N GLY A 29 -10.41 -4.00 0.87
CA GLY A 29 -10.19 -5.19 1.71
C GLY A 29 -8.86 -5.91 1.51
N TYR A 30 -7.85 -5.25 0.91
CA TYR A 30 -6.49 -5.79 0.72
C TYR A 30 -5.63 -5.75 1.97
N ILE A 31 -5.85 -4.78 2.86
CA ILE A 31 -5.18 -4.68 4.17
C ILE A 31 -6.18 -4.82 5.31
N LYS A 32 -5.70 -5.16 6.52
CA LYS A 32 -6.57 -5.29 7.68
C LYS A 32 -6.95 -3.92 8.24
N ASN A 33 -5.96 -3.05 8.42
CA ASN A 33 -6.16 -1.67 8.88
C ASN A 33 -4.87 -0.85 8.71
N PHE A 34 -4.92 0.44 9.02
CA PHE A 34 -3.73 1.29 9.19
C PHE A 34 -3.93 2.29 10.33
N ARG A 35 -2.83 2.86 10.84
CA ARG A 35 -2.83 3.94 11.82
C ARG A 35 -1.73 4.94 11.52
N HIS A 36 -1.99 6.22 11.79
CA HIS A 36 -1.00 7.27 11.78
C HIS A 36 -0.52 7.55 13.20
N TYR A 37 0.79 7.66 13.38
CA TYR A 37 1.42 8.03 14.64
C TYR A 37 2.20 9.32 14.42
N GLU A 38 2.12 10.24 15.36
CA GLU A 38 2.97 11.43 15.38
C GLU A 38 4.34 11.07 15.94
N ASP A 39 5.39 11.56 15.28
CA ASP A 39 6.80 11.32 15.65
C ASP A 39 7.61 12.62 15.76
N GLY A 40 6.92 13.77 15.80
CA GLY A 40 7.54 15.10 15.75
C GLY A 40 8.16 15.45 14.38
N LYS A 41 7.94 14.64 13.34
CA LYS A 41 8.40 14.86 11.96
C LYS A 41 7.22 14.71 10.99
N GLN A 42 7.37 13.85 9.98
CA GLN A 42 6.33 13.57 8.97
C GLN A 42 5.30 12.53 9.44
N GLY A 43 5.43 12.00 10.65
CA GLY A 43 4.63 10.91 11.19
C GLY A 43 5.07 9.54 10.68
N ILE A 44 4.53 8.50 11.32
CA ILE A 44 4.69 7.10 10.93
C ILE A 44 3.31 6.55 10.55
N LEU A 45 3.22 6.03 9.34
CA LEU A 45 2.07 5.28 8.86
C LEU A 45 2.32 3.78 9.06
N ARG A 46 1.62 3.19 10.02
CA ARG A 46 1.64 1.75 10.30
C ARG A 46 0.52 1.07 9.54
N VAL A 47 0.86 0.08 8.72
CA VAL A 47 -0.07 -0.70 7.91
C VAL A 47 -0.11 -2.13 8.44
N TYR A 48 -1.31 -2.64 8.74
CA TYR A 48 -1.53 -4.02 9.19
C TYR A 48 -1.91 -4.89 7.99
N LEU A 49 -1.07 -5.87 7.68
CA LEU A 49 -1.25 -6.75 6.52
C LEU A 49 -2.36 -7.76 6.78
N LYS A 50 -3.07 -8.14 5.71
CA LYS A 50 -4.14 -9.14 5.76
C LYS A 50 -3.65 -10.46 5.17
N TYR A 51 -3.90 -11.53 5.91
CA TYR A 51 -3.64 -12.90 5.52
C TYR A 51 -4.95 -13.71 5.66
N GLN A 52 -5.18 -14.66 4.76
CA GLN A 52 -6.31 -15.60 4.79
C GLN A 52 -5.76 -17.00 4.54
N ASN A 53 -6.12 -17.98 5.38
CA ASN A 53 -5.58 -19.34 5.32
C ASN A 53 -4.05 -19.37 5.22
N ASP A 54 -3.38 -18.53 6.01
CA ASP A 54 -1.93 -18.32 6.00
C ASP A 54 -1.30 -17.77 4.71
N GLU A 55 -2.12 -17.42 3.71
CA GLU A 55 -1.69 -16.77 2.48
C GLU A 55 -1.88 -15.25 2.51
N PRO A 56 -0.95 -14.45 1.94
CA PRO A 56 -1.12 -13.00 1.85
C PRO A 56 -2.25 -12.64 0.87
N VAL A 57 -3.16 -11.77 1.31
CA VAL A 57 -4.24 -11.26 0.43
C VAL A 57 -3.65 -10.42 -0.72
N ILE A 58 -2.56 -9.68 -0.45
CA ILE A 58 -1.82 -8.96 -1.49
C ILE A 58 -0.80 -9.91 -2.14
N ARG A 59 -1.06 -10.31 -3.38
CA ARG A 59 -0.17 -11.18 -4.17
C ARG A 59 0.97 -10.43 -4.87
N GLY A 60 0.78 -9.14 -5.13
CA GLY A 60 1.78 -8.32 -5.81
C GLY A 60 1.40 -6.85 -5.85
N ILE A 61 2.41 -5.99 -5.98
CA ILE A 61 2.25 -4.55 -6.13
C ILE A 61 3.19 -4.05 -7.22
N LYS A 62 2.70 -3.19 -8.12
CA LYS A 62 3.49 -2.64 -9.23
C LYS A 62 3.29 -1.15 -9.35
N ARG A 63 4.38 -0.39 -9.26
CA ARG A 63 4.39 1.06 -9.52
C ARG A 63 4.46 1.33 -11.02
N VAL A 64 3.37 1.85 -11.60
CA VAL A 64 3.24 2.09 -13.05
C VAL A 64 3.94 3.39 -13.50
N SER A 65 3.85 4.47 -12.72
CA SER A 65 4.48 5.77 -13.04
C SER A 65 5.71 6.02 -12.14
N LYS A 66 6.87 6.23 -12.75
CA LYS A 66 8.18 6.36 -12.06
C LYS A 66 8.82 7.73 -12.35
N PRO A 67 9.72 8.24 -11.49
CA PRO A 67 10.32 9.57 -11.68
C PRO A 67 10.98 9.79 -13.04
N GLY A 68 11.77 8.82 -13.53
CA GLY A 68 12.45 8.90 -14.83
C GLY A 68 11.53 8.72 -16.05
N ARG A 69 10.29 8.26 -15.85
CA ARG A 69 9.28 8.15 -16.92
C ARG A 69 7.88 8.20 -16.33
N ARG A 70 7.29 9.40 -16.37
CA ARG A 70 5.89 9.59 -15.96
C ARG A 70 4.98 9.00 -17.03
N ASN A 71 4.02 8.18 -16.58
CA ASN A 71 3.00 7.64 -17.45
C ASN A 71 1.72 8.45 -17.25
N TYR A 72 1.31 9.18 -18.29
CA TYR A 72 0.07 9.95 -18.34
C TYR A 72 -0.88 9.28 -19.33
N VAL A 73 -2.13 9.09 -18.91
CA VAL A 73 -3.12 8.34 -19.69
C VAL A 73 -4.36 9.22 -19.86
N GLY A 74 -4.79 9.43 -21.10
CA GLY A 74 -6.03 10.16 -21.41
C GLY A 74 -7.28 9.34 -21.04
N ARG A 75 -8.42 10.02 -20.92
CA ARG A 75 -9.70 9.43 -20.47
C ARG A 75 -10.06 8.12 -21.17
N GLU A 76 -9.92 8.07 -22.49
CA GLU A 76 -10.26 6.89 -23.30
C GLU A 76 -9.39 5.66 -23.01
N ARG A 77 -8.14 5.87 -22.58
CA ARG A 77 -7.19 4.79 -22.29
C ARG A 77 -7.09 4.44 -20.81
N SER A 78 -7.83 5.13 -19.94
CA SER A 78 -7.92 4.78 -18.53
C SER A 78 -8.68 3.46 -18.40
N ARG A 79 -7.96 2.34 -18.35
CA ARG A 79 -8.56 1.02 -18.16
C ARG A 79 -9.35 1.01 -16.86
N ARG A 80 -10.66 0.75 -16.96
CA ARG A 80 -11.46 0.32 -15.80
C ARG A 80 -10.96 -1.07 -15.39
N PHE A 81 -10.70 -1.23 -14.09
CA PHE A 81 -10.55 -2.52 -13.43
C PHE A 81 -11.86 -2.85 -12.74
#